data_AF-A0A4S2RPI1-F1
#
_entry.id   AF-A0A4S2RPI1-F1
#
_cell.length_a   1.000
_cell.length_b   1.000
_cell.length_c   1.000
_cell.angle_alpha   90.00
_cell.angle_beta   90.00
_cell.angle_gamma   90.00
#
_symmetry.space_group_name_H-M   'P 1'
#
loop_
_entity.id
_entity.type
_entity.pdbx_description
1 polymer ?
#
loop_
_entity_poly.entity_id
_entity_poly.type
_entity_poly.pdbx_seq_one_letter_code
_entity_poly.pdbx_strand_id
1 'polypeptide(L)'
;MWVRDHLDGLWCDEDFTSWYPRDGRPGLSPAQLATVCVLQFLLNLSDRQAAEAVRCRIDFKYALAMELDDPGFHHSVLTDFRDRLCEGDRADQLLDLALERMRDAGLLKERGRQRTDSTQILAAARELTRLELVLEAVRGALEETARRAPEVLDELVDTDWAKRYGRPVRLASQPSHPVTRLTQAGADARRLLDRLPPAARGPRTEALRQIMVQNFLIDTRGNLRPRTDKDGQPRGALRIVSPYDLQARRAIRGDTRWSGYLVHVTETCDADDSVNLITDMATTAPTRDSQALPGIHTRLRARRLLPAEHLVDGGYTSAALLDRSARDHQLQLVGPVKASGSWQEKQQTGYTREAFHIDFDRRQVTCPNGKTSGNWLEPPSMAPYTVVRFHALPCSRKPTSPSLHGGRRCDDRCRGCRLPTSGNTQGIRLSVRPLRSAVGNPTGT
;
A
#
# COMPACT_ATOMS: atom_id res chain seq x y z
N MET A 1 -23.19 19.49 -15.27
CA MET A 1 -23.82 19.88 -16.55
C MET A 1 -23.23 19.07 -17.69
N TRP A 2 -21.96 19.25 -18.09
CA TRP A 2 -21.36 18.49 -19.21
C TRP A 2 -21.66 16.97 -19.22
N VAL A 3 -21.46 16.28 -18.08
CA VAL A 3 -21.78 14.85 -17.92
C VAL A 3 -23.23 14.52 -18.25
N ARG A 4 -24.18 15.34 -17.79
CA ARG A 4 -25.61 15.13 -18.09
C ARG A 4 -25.88 15.37 -19.57
N ASP A 5 -25.32 16.45 -20.12
CA ASP A 5 -25.59 16.88 -21.49
C ASP A 5 -25.01 15.93 -22.55
N HIS A 6 -23.84 15.34 -22.27
CA HIS A 6 -23.08 14.55 -23.24
C HIS A 6 -23.12 13.04 -22.97
N LEU A 7 -23.33 12.62 -21.71
CA LEU A 7 -23.36 11.20 -21.33
C LEU A 7 -24.74 10.73 -20.90
N ASP A 8 -25.73 11.62 -20.76
CA ASP A 8 -27.05 11.32 -20.15
C ASP A 8 -26.93 10.75 -18.72
N GLY A 9 -25.87 11.15 -18.00
CA GLY A 9 -25.50 10.59 -16.70
C GLY A 9 -24.43 9.50 -16.80
N LEU A 10 -23.83 9.13 -15.66
CA LEU A 10 -22.80 8.08 -15.62
C LEU A 10 -23.35 6.68 -15.37
N TRP A 11 -24.57 6.59 -14.83
CA TRP A 11 -25.17 5.35 -14.36
C TRP A 11 -26.67 5.34 -14.63
N CYS A 12 -27.24 4.14 -14.75
CA CYS A 12 -28.66 3.88 -14.79
C CYS A 12 -29.07 2.95 -13.64
N ASP A 13 -30.35 2.90 -13.28
CA ASP A 13 -30.80 2.12 -12.12
C ASP A 13 -30.59 0.62 -12.32
N GLU A 14 -30.63 0.16 -13.57
CA GLU A 14 -30.39 -1.23 -13.96
C GLU A 14 -28.99 -1.71 -13.55
N ASP A 15 -27.99 -0.82 -13.56
CA ASP A 15 -26.60 -1.11 -13.16
C ASP A 15 -26.52 -1.60 -11.70
N PHE A 16 -27.48 -1.21 -10.86
CA PHE A 16 -27.51 -1.50 -9.43
C PHE A 16 -28.45 -2.65 -9.07
N THR A 17 -29.11 -3.28 -10.04
CA THR A 17 -30.15 -4.30 -9.79
C THR A 17 -29.67 -5.42 -8.86
N SER A 18 -28.40 -5.82 -8.97
CA SER A 18 -27.81 -6.88 -8.14
C SER A 18 -27.54 -6.47 -6.68
N TRP A 19 -27.59 -5.17 -6.37
CA TRP A 19 -27.32 -4.64 -5.02
C TRP A 19 -28.59 -4.59 -4.16
N TYR A 20 -29.77 -4.71 -4.77
CA TYR A 20 -31.05 -4.56 -4.12
C TYR A 20 -31.87 -5.85 -4.19
N PRO A 21 -32.70 -6.13 -3.17
CA PRO A 21 -33.66 -7.23 -3.23
C PRO A 21 -34.65 -7.01 -4.38
N ARG A 22 -35.15 -8.10 -4.97
CA ARG A 22 -36.12 -8.06 -6.07
C ARG A 22 -37.55 -7.76 -5.59
N ASP A 23 -37.79 -7.87 -4.30
CA ASP A 23 -39.05 -7.69 -3.62
C ASP A 23 -39.01 -6.51 -2.65
N GLY A 24 -40.19 -5.95 -2.37
CA GLY A 24 -40.35 -4.82 -1.44
C GLY A 24 -40.87 -3.56 -2.11
N ARG A 25 -40.86 -2.46 -1.33
CA ARG A 25 -41.32 -1.15 -1.79
C ARG A 25 -40.31 -0.58 -2.80
N PRO A 26 -40.77 0.10 -3.88
CA PRO A 26 -39.87 0.80 -4.79
C PRO A 26 -38.92 1.72 -4.03
N GLY A 27 -37.62 1.54 -4.28
CA GLY A 27 -36.57 2.36 -3.67
C GLY A 27 -36.41 3.71 -4.37
N LEU A 28 -35.56 4.56 -3.80
CA LEU A 28 -35.02 5.72 -4.51
C LEU A 28 -34.06 5.23 -5.61
N SER A 29 -33.92 6.01 -6.68
CA SER A 29 -32.99 5.69 -7.78
C SER A 29 -31.56 5.55 -7.25
N PRO A 30 -30.94 4.36 -7.31
CA PRO A 30 -29.55 4.18 -6.92
C PRO A 30 -28.58 4.94 -7.84
N ALA A 31 -28.91 5.16 -9.12
CA ALA A 31 -28.09 5.99 -10.00
C ALA A 31 -28.06 7.46 -9.56
N GLN A 32 -29.21 7.99 -9.11
CA GLN A 32 -29.27 9.32 -8.50
C GLN A 32 -28.47 9.36 -7.20
N LEU A 33 -28.60 8.36 -6.32
CA LEU A 33 -27.84 8.29 -5.07
C LEU A 33 -26.32 8.23 -5.30
N ALA A 34 -25.85 7.47 -6.30
CA ALA A 34 -24.46 7.44 -6.73
C ALA A 34 -23.97 8.83 -7.17
N THR A 35 -24.77 9.51 -8.00
CA THR A 35 -24.49 10.88 -8.46
C THR A 35 -24.44 11.87 -7.31
N VAL A 36 -25.37 11.78 -6.36
CA VAL A 36 -25.35 12.62 -5.17
C VAL A 36 -24.10 12.37 -4.34
N CYS A 37 -23.65 11.12 -4.18
CA CYS A 37 -22.41 10.83 -3.44
C CYS A 37 -21.18 11.50 -4.08
N VAL A 38 -21.10 11.50 -5.41
CA VAL A 38 -20.01 12.19 -6.13
C VAL A 38 -20.10 13.72 -5.93
N LEU A 39 -21.28 14.31 -6.12
CA LEU A 39 -21.48 15.75 -5.92
C LEU A 39 -21.24 16.16 -4.46
N GLN A 40 -21.67 15.33 -3.51
CA GLN A 40 -21.45 15.51 -2.09
C GLN A 40 -19.95 15.60 -1.77
N PHE A 41 -19.16 14.67 -2.32
CA PHE A 41 -17.71 14.67 -2.14
C PHE A 41 -17.05 15.89 -2.80
N LEU A 42 -17.37 16.15 -4.07
CA LEU A 42 -16.80 17.26 -4.84
C LEU A 42 -17.07 18.63 -4.21
N LEU A 43 -18.25 18.82 -3.63
CA LEU A 43 -18.68 20.07 -3.00
C LEU A 43 -18.47 20.09 -1.49
N ASN A 44 -17.84 19.06 -0.93
CA ASN A 44 -17.55 18.91 0.51
C ASN A 44 -18.79 19.13 1.40
N LEU A 45 -19.91 18.48 1.06
CA LEU A 45 -21.18 18.60 1.74
C LEU A 45 -21.37 17.50 2.79
N SER A 46 -21.92 17.86 3.95
CA SER A 46 -22.50 16.88 4.88
C SER A 46 -23.72 16.18 4.26
N ASP A 47 -24.11 15.02 4.77
CA ASP A 47 -25.30 14.29 4.26
C ASP A 47 -26.57 15.17 4.27
N ARG A 48 -26.73 16.02 5.30
CA ARG A 48 -27.84 16.97 5.41
C ARG A 48 -27.78 18.07 4.36
N GLN A 49 -26.58 18.61 4.11
CA GLN A 49 -26.39 19.62 3.08
C GLN A 49 -26.56 19.05 1.68
N ALA A 50 -26.18 17.79 1.44
CA ALA A 50 -26.39 17.11 0.17
C ALA A 50 -27.88 16.86 -0.09
N ALA A 51 -28.62 16.35 0.91
CA ALA A 51 -30.07 16.19 0.80
C ALA A 51 -30.79 17.54 0.57
N GLU A 52 -30.36 18.60 1.26
CA GLU A 52 -30.88 19.95 1.06
C GLU A 52 -30.52 20.52 -0.33
N ALA A 53 -29.32 20.24 -0.83
CA ALA A 53 -28.91 20.61 -2.17
C ALA A 53 -29.77 19.95 -3.24
N VAL A 54 -30.09 18.65 -3.10
CA VAL A 54 -31.03 17.93 -3.97
C VAL A 54 -32.41 18.57 -3.96
N ARG A 55 -32.86 19.07 -2.79
CA ARG A 55 -34.19 19.69 -2.63
C ARG A 55 -34.26 21.09 -3.25
N CYS A 56 -33.23 21.91 -3.04
CA CYS A 56 -33.33 23.36 -3.25
C CYS A 56 -32.49 23.89 -4.42
N ARG A 57 -31.52 23.13 -4.95
CA ARG A 57 -30.62 23.64 -5.99
C ARG A 57 -30.95 23.08 -7.37
N ILE A 58 -31.14 24.00 -8.31
CA ILE A 58 -31.44 23.70 -9.72
C ILE A 58 -30.31 22.90 -10.38
N ASP A 59 -29.04 23.17 -10.03
CA ASP A 59 -27.91 22.45 -10.61
C ASP A 59 -27.86 20.97 -10.20
N PHE A 60 -28.28 20.65 -8.97
CA PHE A 60 -28.48 19.26 -8.53
C PHE A 60 -29.67 18.62 -9.25
N LYS A 61 -30.83 19.28 -9.29
CA LYS A 61 -32.01 18.78 -10.00
C LYS A 61 -31.69 18.45 -11.47
N TYR A 62 -30.97 19.36 -12.13
CA TYR A 62 -30.52 19.19 -13.51
C TYR A 62 -29.56 18.00 -13.66
N ALA A 63 -28.55 17.89 -12.79
CA ALA A 63 -27.59 16.79 -12.85
C ALA A 63 -28.24 15.42 -12.62
N LEU A 64 -29.32 15.37 -11.83
CA LEU A 64 -30.02 14.15 -11.43
C LEU A 64 -31.24 13.82 -12.31
N ALA A 65 -31.53 14.67 -13.32
CA ALA A 65 -32.73 14.56 -14.15
C ALA A 65 -34.05 14.56 -13.35
N MET A 66 -34.12 15.40 -12.31
CA MET A 66 -35.26 15.47 -11.40
C MET A 66 -36.16 16.66 -11.71
N GLU A 67 -37.46 16.50 -11.46
CA GLU A 67 -38.42 17.60 -11.46
C GLU A 67 -38.06 18.67 -10.43
N LEU A 68 -38.38 19.93 -10.74
CA LEU A 68 -38.03 21.07 -9.88
C LEU A 68 -38.77 21.06 -8.55
N ASP A 69 -39.98 20.49 -8.50
CA ASP A 69 -40.82 20.38 -7.30
C ASP A 69 -40.63 19.06 -6.53
N ASP A 70 -39.74 18.17 -7.01
CA ASP A 70 -39.47 16.92 -6.33
C ASP A 70 -38.95 17.17 -4.89
N PRO A 71 -39.50 16.49 -3.86
CA PRO A 71 -39.21 16.79 -2.46
C PRO A 71 -37.81 16.32 -2.01
N GLY A 72 -37.10 15.54 -2.82
CA GLY A 72 -35.83 14.91 -2.47
C GLY A 72 -36.00 13.73 -1.51
N PHE A 73 -34.99 13.49 -0.67
CA PHE A 73 -34.97 12.37 0.27
C PHE A 73 -34.37 12.76 1.62
N HIS A 74 -34.58 11.89 2.61
CA HIS A 74 -33.98 12.06 3.93
C HIS A 74 -32.49 11.70 3.91
N HIS A 75 -31.64 12.56 4.49
CA HIS A 75 -30.17 12.42 4.48
C HIS A 75 -29.61 11.05 4.90
N SER A 76 -30.29 10.30 5.75
CA SER A 76 -29.85 8.97 6.20
C SER A 76 -29.70 7.97 5.05
N VAL A 77 -30.44 8.14 3.96
CA VAL A 77 -30.38 7.27 2.77
C VAL A 77 -28.95 7.21 2.18
N LEU A 78 -28.19 8.32 2.25
CA LEU A 78 -26.82 8.38 1.77
C LEU A 78 -25.87 7.49 2.58
N THR A 79 -26.14 7.31 3.88
CA THR A 79 -25.35 6.41 4.72
C THR A 79 -25.59 4.97 4.29
N ASP A 80 -26.85 4.56 4.17
CA ASP A 80 -27.21 3.20 3.75
C ASP A 80 -26.68 2.87 2.35
N PHE A 81 -26.71 3.83 1.42
CA PHE A 81 -26.14 3.66 0.09
C PHE A 81 -24.62 3.50 0.12
N ARG A 82 -23.90 4.30 0.91
CA ARG A 82 -22.44 4.18 1.05
C ARG A 82 -22.03 2.89 1.74
N ASP A 83 -22.82 2.39 2.69
CA ASP A 83 -22.58 1.08 3.31
C ASP A 83 -22.70 -0.04 2.26
N ARG A 84 -23.72 0.02 1.39
CA ARG A 84 -23.85 -0.91 0.25
C ARG A 84 -22.68 -0.79 -0.72
N LEU A 85 -22.22 0.43 -1.01
CA LEU A 85 -21.08 0.67 -1.91
C LEU A 85 -19.78 0.05 -1.37
N CYS A 86 -19.65 -0.05 -0.05
CA CYS A 86 -18.50 -0.68 0.62
C CYS A 86 -18.53 -2.23 0.58
N GLU A 87 -19.61 -2.85 0.11
CA GLU A 87 -19.69 -4.32 0.02
C GLU A 87 -18.95 -4.84 -1.21
N GLY A 88 -18.01 -5.77 -0.99
CA GLY A 88 -17.29 -6.42 -2.08
C GLY A 88 -16.46 -5.45 -2.92
N ASP A 89 -16.57 -5.57 -4.24
CA ASP A 89 -15.89 -4.77 -5.26
C ASP A 89 -16.82 -3.74 -5.93
N ARG A 90 -17.97 -3.43 -5.31
CA ARG A 90 -19.00 -2.53 -5.89
C ARG A 90 -18.48 -1.14 -6.25
N ALA A 91 -17.56 -0.58 -5.45
CA ALA A 91 -16.93 0.70 -5.76
C ALA A 91 -16.06 0.63 -7.02
N ASP A 92 -15.32 -0.47 -7.22
CA ASP A 92 -14.52 -0.70 -8.43
C ASP A 92 -15.44 -0.89 -9.65
N GLN A 93 -16.55 -1.64 -9.50
CA GLN A 93 -17.55 -1.80 -10.56
C GLN A 93 -18.17 -0.46 -10.98
N LEU A 94 -18.44 0.44 -10.02
CA LEU A 94 -18.99 1.76 -10.32
C LEU A 94 -17.99 2.64 -11.10
N LEU A 95 -16.70 2.54 -10.79
CA LEU A 95 -15.63 3.18 -11.56
C LEU A 95 -15.54 2.57 -12.96
N ASP A 96 -15.62 1.24 -13.08
CA ASP A 96 -15.58 0.54 -14.37
C ASP A 96 -16.70 1.03 -15.30
N LEU A 97 -17.93 1.11 -14.80
CA LEU A 97 -19.08 1.67 -15.55
C LEU A 97 -18.83 3.10 -16.03
N ALA A 98 -18.31 3.96 -15.15
CA ALA A 98 -18.01 5.35 -15.51
C ALA A 98 -16.93 5.42 -16.60
N LEU A 99 -15.89 4.59 -16.52
CA LEU A 99 -14.83 4.51 -17.51
C LEU A 99 -15.33 3.97 -18.86
N GLU A 100 -16.24 3.00 -18.85
CA GLU A 100 -16.86 2.51 -20.09
C GLU A 100 -17.65 3.61 -20.80
N ARG A 101 -18.48 4.36 -20.07
CA ARG A 101 -19.22 5.51 -20.63
C ARG A 101 -18.28 6.59 -21.17
N MET A 102 -17.21 6.91 -20.45
CA MET A 102 -16.21 7.88 -20.90
C MET A 102 -15.45 7.42 -22.15
N ARG A 103 -15.19 6.12 -22.28
CA ARG A 103 -14.60 5.53 -23.48
C ARG A 103 -15.55 5.62 -24.67
N ASP A 104 -16.82 5.28 -24.48
CA ASP A 104 -17.82 5.32 -25.55
C ASP A 104 -18.06 6.76 -26.05
N ALA A 105 -17.90 7.75 -25.16
CA ALA A 105 -17.90 9.17 -25.51
C ALA A 105 -16.59 9.69 -26.13
N GLY A 106 -15.60 8.83 -26.35
CA GLY A 106 -14.31 9.17 -26.97
C GLY A 106 -13.35 9.96 -26.08
N LEU A 107 -13.60 10.03 -24.76
CA LEU A 107 -12.72 10.72 -23.81
C LEU A 107 -11.51 9.87 -23.40
N LEU A 108 -11.63 8.54 -23.48
CA LEU A 108 -10.53 7.62 -23.15
C LEU A 108 -9.95 7.01 -24.42
N LYS A 109 -8.62 7.02 -24.50
CA LYS A 109 -7.86 6.40 -25.59
C LYS A 109 -7.18 5.15 -25.08
N GLU A 110 -7.23 4.10 -25.88
CA GLU A 110 -6.37 2.94 -25.63
C GLU A 110 -4.90 3.32 -25.88
N ARG A 111 -3.99 2.77 -25.08
CA ARG A 111 -2.54 2.88 -25.31
C ARG A 111 -2.00 4.31 -25.31
N GLY A 112 -2.67 5.26 -24.65
CA GLY A 112 -2.16 6.62 -24.41
C GLY A 112 -1.07 6.68 -23.34
N ARG A 113 -0.83 7.89 -22.82
CA ARG A 113 0.02 8.14 -21.65
C ARG A 113 -0.80 8.17 -20.38
N GLN A 114 -0.31 7.46 -19.36
CA GLN A 114 -0.87 7.53 -18.01
C GLN A 114 0.24 7.75 -16.99
N ARG A 115 -0.10 8.38 -15.87
CA ARG A 115 0.81 8.56 -14.74
C ARG A 115 0.21 7.99 -13.47
N THR A 116 1.07 7.45 -12.61
CA THR A 116 0.69 6.99 -11.28
C THR A 116 1.51 7.67 -10.21
N ASP A 117 0.81 8.17 -9.19
CA ASP A 117 1.42 8.62 -7.95
C ASP A 117 0.67 8.07 -6.73
N SER A 118 1.31 8.12 -5.56
CA SER A 118 0.72 7.69 -4.30
C SER A 118 0.59 8.83 -3.30
N THR A 119 -0.51 8.84 -2.56
CA THR A 119 -0.70 9.71 -1.40
C THR A 119 -1.15 8.92 -0.18
N GLN A 120 -0.98 9.49 1.01
CA GLN A 120 -1.43 8.88 2.26
C GLN A 120 -2.94 9.03 2.45
N ILE A 121 -3.56 7.97 2.95
CA ILE A 121 -4.93 8.01 3.49
C ILE A 121 -4.87 7.66 4.97
N LEU A 122 -5.52 8.46 5.80
CA LEU A 122 -5.65 8.19 7.22
C LEU A 122 -6.68 7.08 7.45
N ALA A 123 -6.39 6.17 8.37
CA ALA A 123 -7.40 5.23 8.83
C ALA A 123 -8.56 6.01 9.46
N ALA A 124 -9.79 5.54 9.24
CA ALA A 124 -10.98 6.02 9.94
C ALA A 124 -11.02 5.49 11.39
N ALA A 125 -9.90 5.61 12.10
CA ALA A 125 -9.71 5.12 13.46
C ALA A 125 -8.91 6.14 14.27
N ARG A 126 -9.23 6.24 15.56
CA ARG A 126 -8.47 7.09 16.48
C ARG A 126 -7.05 6.56 16.62
N GLU A 127 -6.06 7.46 16.61
CA GLU A 127 -4.69 7.10 16.98
C GLU A 127 -4.61 6.75 18.47
N LEU A 128 -4.07 5.57 18.77
CA LEU A 128 -3.99 5.04 20.13
C LEU A 128 -2.54 5.03 20.63
N THR A 129 -2.33 5.45 21.87
CA THR A 129 -1.10 5.13 22.59
C THR A 129 -1.00 3.62 22.83
N ARG A 130 0.19 3.13 23.23
CA ARG A 130 0.39 1.71 23.54
C ARG A 130 -0.59 1.19 24.60
N LEU A 131 -0.84 1.98 25.64
CA LEU A 131 -1.78 1.61 26.72
C LEU A 131 -3.22 1.59 26.19
N GLU A 132 -3.63 2.63 25.46
CA GLU A 132 -4.97 2.70 24.89
C GLU A 132 -5.23 1.59 23.88
N LEU A 133 -4.24 1.20 23.08
CA LEU A 133 -4.36 0.09 22.13
C LEU A 133 -4.69 -1.22 22.84
N VAL A 134 -4.00 -1.53 23.94
CA VAL A 134 -4.25 -2.77 24.69
C VAL A 134 -5.61 -2.70 25.40
N LEU A 135 -5.94 -1.57 26.03
CA LEU A 135 -7.22 -1.41 26.72
C LEU A 135 -8.42 -1.48 25.75
N GLU A 136 -8.33 -0.80 24.59
CA GLU A 136 -9.36 -0.86 23.54
C GLU A 136 -9.45 -2.26 22.91
N ALA A 137 -8.33 -2.97 22.77
CA ALA A 137 -8.36 -4.34 22.28
C ALA A 137 -9.09 -5.28 23.25
N VAL A 138 -8.87 -5.15 24.56
CA VAL A 138 -9.60 -5.93 25.58
C VAL A 138 -11.09 -5.58 25.51
N ARG A 139 -11.44 -4.29 25.48
CA ARG A 139 -12.83 -3.84 25.35
C ARG A 139 -13.50 -4.38 24.09
N GLY A 140 -12.85 -4.23 22.93
CA GLY A 140 -13.38 -4.71 21.65
C GLY A 140 -13.60 -6.22 21.65
N ALA A 141 -12.68 -6.99 22.25
CA ALA A 141 -12.82 -8.43 22.43
C ALA A 141 -13.96 -8.80 23.37
N LEU A 142 -14.17 -8.07 24.47
CA LEU A 142 -15.31 -8.27 25.37
C LEU A 142 -16.65 -8.00 24.65
N GLU A 143 -16.75 -6.92 23.87
CA GLU A 143 -17.97 -6.59 23.09
C GLU A 143 -18.28 -7.64 22.01
N GLU A 144 -17.27 -8.27 21.43
CA GLU A 144 -17.44 -9.41 20.51
C GLU A 144 -17.86 -10.66 21.27
N THR A 145 -17.19 -10.97 22.38
CA THR A 145 -17.47 -12.15 23.20
C THR A 145 -18.88 -12.10 23.77
N ALA A 146 -19.32 -10.95 24.29
CA ALA A 146 -20.68 -10.75 24.80
C ALA A 146 -21.78 -11.05 23.75
N ARG A 147 -21.49 -10.84 22.46
CA ARG A 147 -22.44 -11.12 21.37
C ARG A 147 -22.39 -12.57 20.88
N ARG A 148 -21.25 -13.24 21.00
CA ARG A 148 -21.02 -14.57 20.38
C ARG A 148 -20.99 -15.73 21.37
N ALA A 149 -20.51 -15.49 22.58
CA ALA A 149 -20.29 -16.47 23.64
C ALA A 149 -20.38 -15.78 25.02
N PRO A 150 -21.55 -15.22 25.39
CA PRO A 150 -21.71 -14.46 26.63
C PRO A 150 -21.33 -15.26 27.88
N GLU A 151 -21.55 -16.57 27.88
CA GLU A 151 -21.23 -17.50 28.98
C GLU A 151 -19.73 -17.50 29.35
N VAL A 152 -18.85 -17.14 28.41
CA VAL A 152 -17.41 -17.02 28.67
C VAL A 152 -17.09 -15.87 29.64
N LEU A 153 -17.96 -14.86 29.67
CA LEU A 153 -17.80 -13.65 30.49
C LEU A 153 -18.31 -13.83 31.92
N ASP A 154 -19.09 -14.89 32.17
CA ASP A 154 -19.60 -15.23 33.50
C ASP A 154 -18.42 -15.44 34.45
N GLU A 155 -18.49 -14.84 35.63
CA GLU A 155 -17.44 -14.84 36.66
C GLU A 155 -16.10 -14.17 36.25
N LEU A 156 -15.92 -13.77 34.99
CA LEU A 156 -14.74 -13.02 34.53
C LEU A 156 -14.92 -11.51 34.68
N VAL A 157 -16.09 -11.01 34.25
CA VAL A 157 -16.38 -9.58 34.18
C VAL A 157 -17.05 -9.14 35.48
N ASP A 158 -16.25 -8.59 36.39
CA ASP A 158 -16.71 -7.96 37.62
C ASP A 158 -16.95 -6.45 37.48
N THR A 159 -17.32 -5.79 38.58
CA THR A 159 -17.52 -4.34 38.63
C THR A 159 -16.29 -3.53 38.26
N ASP A 160 -15.08 -4.04 38.49
CA ASP A 160 -13.84 -3.34 38.17
C ASP A 160 -13.48 -3.51 36.69
N TRP A 161 -13.77 -4.64 36.07
CA TRP A 161 -13.74 -4.80 34.61
C TRP A 161 -14.71 -3.83 33.93
N ALA A 162 -15.93 -3.69 34.47
CA ALA A 162 -16.91 -2.74 33.95
C ALA A 162 -16.39 -1.29 34.03
N LYS A 163 -15.72 -0.90 35.12
CA LYS A 163 -15.07 0.42 35.23
C LYS A 163 -13.92 0.59 34.22
N ARG A 164 -13.12 -0.45 33.97
CA ARG A 164 -11.95 -0.40 33.07
C ARG A 164 -12.30 -0.43 31.58
N TYR A 165 -13.28 -1.25 31.20
CA TYR A 165 -13.56 -1.59 29.80
C TYR A 165 -15.01 -1.29 29.36
N GLY A 166 -15.89 -0.86 30.27
CA GLY A 166 -17.31 -0.59 29.94
C GLY A 166 -17.54 0.67 29.10
N ARG A 167 -16.52 1.49 28.88
CA ARG A 167 -16.59 2.70 28.04
C ARG A 167 -15.38 2.79 27.11
N PRO A 168 -15.49 3.54 25.99
CA PRO A 168 -14.34 3.92 25.20
C PRO A 168 -13.25 4.55 26.06
N VAL A 169 -12.05 3.96 25.98
CA VAL A 169 -10.85 4.35 26.70
C VAL A 169 -10.45 5.73 26.22
N ARG A 170 -10.59 6.75 27.05
CA ARG A 170 -10.10 8.10 26.76
C ARG A 170 -9.19 8.51 27.90
N LEU A 171 -7.88 8.51 27.66
CA LEU A 171 -6.91 8.89 28.68
C LEU A 171 -6.54 10.37 28.53
N ALA A 172 -6.23 11.01 29.65
CA ALA A 172 -5.54 12.29 29.62
C ALA A 172 -4.13 12.11 29.02
N SER A 173 -3.54 13.20 28.50
CA SER A 173 -2.20 13.19 27.89
C SER A 173 -1.13 12.58 28.79
N GLN A 174 -1.29 12.73 30.12
CA GLN A 174 -0.45 12.06 31.13
C GLN A 174 -1.35 11.17 32.02
N PRO A 175 -1.53 9.90 31.65
CA PRO A 175 -2.33 8.98 32.44
C PRO A 175 -1.62 8.62 33.75
N SER A 176 -2.40 8.45 34.83
CA SER A 176 -1.89 7.92 36.10
C SER A 176 -1.49 6.45 35.97
N HIS A 177 -0.37 6.09 36.62
CA HIS A 177 0.18 4.72 36.71
C HIS A 177 0.15 3.91 35.40
N PRO A 178 0.70 4.43 34.27
CA PRO A 178 0.53 3.82 32.96
C PRO A 178 1.14 2.41 32.86
N VAL A 179 2.27 2.18 33.54
CA VAL A 179 2.96 0.89 33.55
C VAL A 179 2.11 -0.17 34.26
N THR A 180 1.62 0.15 35.46
CA THR A 180 0.77 -0.76 36.25
C THR A 180 -0.51 -1.09 35.48
N ARG A 181 -1.14 -0.10 34.87
CA ARG A 181 -2.35 -0.30 34.06
C ARG A 181 -2.10 -1.14 32.82
N LEU A 182 -0.95 -0.99 32.17
CA LEU A 182 -0.58 -1.83 31.02
C LEU A 182 -0.38 -3.29 31.46
N THR A 183 0.31 -3.52 32.58
CA THR A 183 0.49 -4.88 33.14
C THR A 183 -0.86 -5.49 33.51
N GLN A 184 -1.75 -4.73 34.17
CA GLN A 184 -3.10 -5.20 34.50
C GLN A 184 -3.91 -5.53 33.23
N ALA A 185 -3.87 -4.67 32.22
CA ALA A 185 -4.56 -4.91 30.95
C ALA A 185 -4.03 -6.16 30.23
N GLY A 186 -2.72 -6.41 30.29
CA GLY A 186 -2.12 -7.64 29.78
C GLY A 186 -2.61 -8.89 30.53
N ALA A 187 -2.68 -8.84 31.86
CA ALA A 187 -3.21 -9.94 32.67
C ALA A 187 -4.69 -10.20 32.38
N ASP A 188 -5.50 -9.14 32.28
CA ASP A 188 -6.91 -9.20 31.89
C ASP A 188 -7.08 -9.84 30.51
N ALA A 189 -6.35 -9.33 29.51
CA ALA A 189 -6.34 -9.88 28.16
C ALA A 189 -5.99 -11.38 28.12
N ARG A 190 -4.99 -11.79 28.93
CA ARG A 190 -4.61 -13.20 29.02
C ARG A 190 -5.73 -14.06 29.60
N ARG A 191 -6.36 -13.62 30.69
CA ARG A 191 -7.51 -14.33 31.30
C ARG A 191 -8.66 -14.50 30.31
N LEU A 192 -8.99 -13.47 29.53
CA LEU A 192 -10.02 -13.56 28.49
C LEU A 192 -9.63 -14.56 27.38
N LEU A 193 -8.39 -14.48 26.89
CA LEU A 193 -7.91 -15.36 25.81
C LEU A 193 -7.77 -16.83 26.24
N ASP A 194 -7.49 -17.10 27.51
CA ASP A 194 -7.38 -18.46 28.07
C ASP A 194 -8.76 -19.14 28.18
N ARG A 195 -9.84 -18.36 28.36
CA ARG A 195 -11.23 -18.88 28.31
C ARG A 195 -11.78 -19.02 26.90
N LEU A 196 -11.11 -18.46 25.88
CA LEU A 196 -11.53 -18.49 24.48
C LEU A 196 -10.65 -19.45 23.65
N PRO A 197 -11.13 -20.66 23.33
CA PRO A 197 -10.39 -21.55 22.45
C PRO A 197 -10.25 -20.94 21.05
N PRO A 198 -9.20 -21.28 20.27
CA PRO A 198 -8.96 -20.70 18.95
C PRO A 198 -10.18 -20.73 18.01
N ALA A 199 -10.97 -21.80 18.04
CA ALA A 199 -12.16 -21.97 17.21
C ALA A 199 -13.31 -21.01 17.56
N ALA A 200 -13.36 -20.48 18.78
CA ALA A 200 -14.40 -19.56 19.24
C ALA A 200 -14.02 -18.08 19.03
N ARG A 201 -12.81 -17.78 18.57
CA ARG A 201 -12.33 -16.41 18.38
C ARG A 201 -12.90 -15.80 17.11
N GLY A 202 -13.41 -14.58 17.24
CA GLY A 202 -13.73 -13.69 16.12
C GLY A 202 -12.62 -12.73 15.76
N PRO A 203 -12.89 -11.81 14.82
CA PRO A 203 -11.94 -10.80 14.39
C PRO A 203 -11.37 -9.96 15.54
N ARG A 204 -12.18 -9.52 16.52
CA ARG A 204 -11.70 -8.65 17.61
C ARG A 204 -10.90 -9.40 18.66
N THR A 205 -11.31 -10.61 19.01
CA THR A 205 -10.58 -11.49 19.95
C THR A 205 -9.27 -11.99 19.34
N GLU A 206 -9.23 -12.25 18.02
CA GLU A 206 -7.97 -12.55 17.32
C GLU A 206 -7.06 -11.31 17.22
N ALA A 207 -7.62 -10.13 16.99
CA ALA A 207 -6.87 -8.87 17.07
C ALA A 207 -6.25 -8.67 18.46
N LEU A 208 -7.00 -8.92 19.53
CA LEU A 208 -6.48 -8.89 20.90
C LEU A 208 -5.29 -9.83 21.06
N ARG A 209 -5.39 -11.07 20.58
CA ARG A 209 -4.29 -12.04 20.63
C ARG A 209 -3.04 -11.52 19.91
N GLN A 210 -3.18 -10.93 18.73
CA GLN A 210 -2.06 -10.38 17.96
C GLN A 210 -1.44 -9.15 18.65
N ILE A 211 -2.28 -8.26 19.20
CA ILE A 211 -1.85 -7.10 20.00
C ILE A 211 -1.12 -7.56 21.27
N MET A 212 -1.54 -8.67 21.88
CA MET A 212 -0.86 -9.28 23.03
C MET A 212 0.55 -9.76 22.66
N VAL A 213 0.70 -10.51 21.57
CA VAL A 213 2.02 -10.96 21.07
C VAL A 213 2.92 -9.76 20.74
N GLN A 214 2.35 -8.71 20.16
CA GLN A 214 3.05 -7.47 19.80
C GLN A 214 3.58 -6.72 21.03
N ASN A 215 2.87 -6.76 22.16
CA ASN A 215 3.15 -5.88 23.31
C ASN A 215 3.67 -6.61 24.54
N PHE A 216 3.53 -7.92 24.64
CA PHE A 216 3.89 -8.71 25.81
C PHE A 216 4.73 -9.93 25.42
N LEU A 217 5.45 -10.46 26.39
CA LEU A 217 6.17 -11.73 26.30
C LEU A 217 6.05 -12.50 27.61
N ILE A 218 6.29 -13.80 27.55
CA ILE A 218 6.43 -14.65 28.73
C ILE A 218 7.93 -14.69 29.06
N ASP A 219 8.29 -14.28 30.27
CA ASP A 219 9.68 -14.32 30.71
C ASP A 219 10.14 -15.75 31.05
N THR A 220 11.42 -15.91 31.39
CA THR A 220 12.00 -17.21 31.72
C THR A 220 11.39 -17.86 32.97
N ARG A 221 10.65 -17.10 33.78
CA ARG A 221 9.93 -17.57 34.97
C ARG A 221 8.46 -17.88 34.68
N GLY A 222 8.03 -17.78 33.42
CA GLY A 222 6.65 -18.02 33.01
C GLY A 222 5.71 -16.83 33.22
N ASN A 223 6.21 -15.66 33.63
CA ASN A 223 5.37 -14.51 33.91
C ASN A 223 5.16 -13.66 32.65
N LEU A 224 3.92 -13.24 32.44
CA LEU A 224 3.58 -12.28 31.40
C LEU A 224 4.08 -10.89 31.79
N ARG A 225 4.92 -10.29 30.95
CA ARG A 225 5.37 -8.90 31.12
C ARG A 225 5.29 -8.09 29.83
N PRO A 226 5.12 -6.76 29.91
CA PRO A 226 5.25 -5.90 28.75
C PRO A 226 6.64 -6.02 28.10
N ARG A 227 6.68 -5.97 26.77
CA ARG A 227 7.91 -5.81 26.00
C ARG A 227 8.55 -4.45 26.28
N THR A 228 9.87 -4.45 26.27
CA THR A 228 10.75 -3.28 26.34
C THR A 228 11.46 -3.11 25.00
N ASP A 229 12.17 -2.01 24.82
CA ASP A 229 12.92 -1.75 23.57
C ASP A 229 14.00 -2.82 23.31
N LYS A 230 14.53 -3.46 24.36
CA LYS A 230 15.52 -4.53 24.27
C LYS A 230 14.95 -5.84 23.72
N ASP A 231 13.65 -6.07 23.86
CA ASP A 231 12.99 -7.31 23.42
C ASP A 231 12.69 -7.31 21.90
N GLY A 232 12.94 -6.18 21.24
CA GLY A 232 12.55 -5.93 19.85
C GLY A 232 11.04 -5.74 19.69
N GLN A 233 10.67 -5.10 18.58
CA GLN A 233 9.28 -4.92 18.17
C GLN A 233 9.04 -5.59 16.82
N PRO A 234 7.81 -6.07 16.53
CA PRO A 234 7.46 -6.52 15.19
C PRO A 234 7.71 -5.42 14.17
N ARG A 235 8.04 -5.81 12.94
CA ARG A 235 8.20 -4.88 11.81
C ARG A 235 6.93 -4.03 11.67
N GLY A 236 7.07 -2.74 11.34
CA GLY A 236 5.93 -1.81 11.21
C GLY A 236 4.81 -2.34 10.32
N ALA A 237 5.15 -3.03 9.22
CA ALA A 237 4.20 -3.66 8.30
C ALA A 237 3.33 -4.78 8.92
N LEU A 238 3.73 -5.33 10.08
CA LEU A 238 2.99 -6.34 10.83
C LEU A 238 2.28 -5.79 12.06
N ARG A 239 2.50 -4.51 12.41
CA ARG A 239 1.98 -3.95 13.65
C ARG A 239 0.54 -3.52 13.50
N ILE A 240 -0.30 -3.98 14.41
CA ILE A 240 -1.66 -3.48 14.56
C ILE A 240 -1.60 -2.14 15.30
N VAL A 241 -2.30 -1.14 14.75
CA VAL A 241 -2.42 0.21 15.30
C VAL A 241 -3.82 0.53 15.82
N SER A 242 -4.83 -0.24 15.40
CA SER A 242 -6.21 -0.13 15.83
C SER A 242 -6.82 -1.52 15.97
N PRO A 243 -7.59 -1.82 17.03
CA PRO A 243 -8.31 -3.09 17.14
C PRO A 243 -9.57 -3.12 16.24
N TYR A 244 -9.95 -1.99 15.66
CA TYR A 244 -11.13 -1.84 14.80
C TYR A 244 -10.79 -1.78 13.31
N ASP A 245 -9.55 -1.37 12.98
CA ASP A 245 -9.01 -1.40 11.63
C ASP A 245 -7.69 -2.20 11.64
N LEU A 246 -7.78 -3.48 11.28
CA LEU A 246 -6.67 -4.43 11.32
C LEU A 246 -5.77 -4.36 10.09
N GLN A 247 -6.15 -3.62 9.05
CA GLN A 247 -5.37 -3.49 7.82
C GLN A 247 -4.52 -2.21 7.84
N ALA A 248 -4.96 -1.17 8.57
CA ALA A 248 -4.18 0.04 8.78
C ALA A 248 -2.81 -0.24 9.40
N ARG A 249 -1.78 0.47 8.94
CA ARG A 249 -0.43 0.40 9.50
C ARG A 249 0.10 1.78 9.80
N ARG A 250 1.05 1.84 10.73
CA ARG A 250 1.84 3.05 10.95
C ARG A 250 2.88 3.18 9.84
N ALA A 251 2.94 4.35 9.23
CA ALA A 251 3.88 4.64 8.15
C ALA A 251 4.59 5.97 8.38
N ILE A 252 5.74 6.10 7.71
CA ILE A 252 6.61 7.27 7.76
C ILE A 252 7.12 7.52 6.33
N ARG A 253 6.94 8.72 5.81
CA ARG A 253 7.44 9.17 4.50
C ARG A 253 7.97 10.59 4.68
N GLY A 254 9.29 10.76 4.52
CA GLY A 254 9.97 11.99 4.93
C GLY A 254 9.75 12.27 6.42
N ASP A 255 9.31 13.48 6.74
CA ASP A 255 8.96 13.91 8.10
C ASP A 255 7.51 13.59 8.49
N THR A 256 6.69 13.16 7.53
CA THR A 256 5.28 12.85 7.75
C THR A 256 5.12 11.46 8.35
N ARG A 257 4.32 11.37 9.43
CA ARG A 257 3.96 10.12 10.12
C ARG A 257 2.45 10.01 10.17
N TRP A 258 1.90 8.84 9.84
CA TRP A 258 0.46 8.61 9.91
C TRP A 258 0.14 7.15 10.23
N SER A 259 -1.11 6.90 10.58
CA SER A 259 -1.71 5.57 10.71
C SER A 259 -2.78 5.40 9.64
N GLY A 260 -2.59 4.45 8.72
CA GLY A 260 -3.54 4.23 7.63
C GLY A 260 -2.93 3.49 6.45
N TYR A 261 -3.15 4.03 5.27
CA TYR A 261 -2.93 3.39 3.97
C TYR A 261 -2.14 4.28 3.03
N LEU A 262 -1.73 3.71 1.91
CA LEU A 262 -1.40 4.45 0.69
C LEU A 262 -2.54 4.25 -0.30
N VAL A 263 -2.90 5.31 -1.02
CA VAL A 263 -3.68 5.20 -2.24
C VAL A 263 -2.78 5.50 -3.42
N HIS A 264 -2.82 4.64 -4.42
CA HIS A 264 -2.19 4.85 -5.71
C HIS A 264 -3.28 5.28 -6.67
N VAL A 265 -3.08 6.39 -7.37
CA VAL A 265 -4.03 6.92 -8.34
C VAL A 265 -3.34 6.93 -9.68
N THR A 266 -3.97 6.29 -10.67
CA THR A 266 -3.54 6.35 -12.07
C THR A 266 -4.52 7.24 -12.84
N GLU A 267 -3.99 8.18 -13.61
CA GLU A 267 -4.78 9.03 -14.50
C GLU A 267 -4.15 9.14 -15.88
N THR A 268 -4.97 9.46 -16.89
CA THR A 268 -4.47 9.87 -18.20
C THR A 268 -3.68 11.17 -18.10
N CYS A 269 -2.69 11.32 -18.96
CA CYS A 269 -1.85 12.52 -19.03
C CYS A 269 -1.26 12.69 -20.44
N ASP A 270 -2.09 12.46 -21.46
CA ASP A 270 -1.71 12.74 -22.83
C ASP A 270 -1.41 14.24 -23.01
N ALA A 271 -0.52 14.56 -23.95
CA ALA A 271 -0.10 15.95 -24.19
C ALA A 271 -1.09 16.74 -25.06
N ASP A 272 -2.29 16.22 -25.28
CA ASP A 272 -3.39 16.98 -25.85
C ASP A 272 -4.07 17.80 -24.74
N ASP A 273 -4.76 18.88 -25.09
CA ASP A 273 -5.53 19.70 -24.12
C ASP A 273 -6.81 18.97 -23.64
N SER A 274 -6.77 17.64 -23.57
CA SER A 274 -7.89 16.81 -23.11
C SER A 274 -7.98 16.77 -21.58
N VAL A 275 -9.15 16.41 -21.07
CA VAL A 275 -9.36 16.26 -19.63
C VAL A 275 -8.67 14.97 -19.16
N ASN A 276 -7.87 15.07 -18.11
CA ASN A 276 -7.28 13.90 -17.46
C ASN A 276 -8.34 13.13 -16.68
N LEU A 277 -8.38 11.81 -16.87
CA LEU A 277 -9.34 10.90 -16.26
C LEU A 277 -8.62 9.90 -15.38
N ILE A 278 -9.12 9.71 -14.16
CA ILE A 278 -8.63 8.67 -13.24
C ILE A 278 -9.06 7.30 -13.78
N THR A 279 -8.10 6.46 -14.14
CA THR A 279 -8.31 5.12 -14.74
C THR A 279 -8.12 3.96 -13.76
N ASP A 280 -7.43 4.21 -12.64
CA ASP A 280 -7.27 3.25 -11.56
C ASP A 280 -7.09 3.95 -10.22
N MET A 281 -7.63 3.32 -9.17
CA MET A 281 -7.37 3.68 -7.80
C MET A 281 -7.09 2.40 -7.00
N ALA A 282 -6.03 2.42 -6.19
CA ALA A 282 -5.63 1.26 -5.42
C ALA A 282 -5.28 1.64 -3.99
N THR A 283 -6.08 1.21 -3.02
CA THR A 283 -5.72 1.34 -1.61
C THR A 283 -4.89 0.14 -1.17
N THR A 284 -3.70 0.39 -0.64
CA THR A 284 -2.80 -0.66 -0.15
C THR A 284 -2.33 -0.35 1.27
N ALA A 285 -1.95 -1.41 2.00
CA ALA A 285 -1.15 -1.21 3.20
C ALA A 285 0.12 -0.41 2.83
N PRO A 286 0.58 0.52 3.68
CA PRO A 286 1.65 1.46 3.36
C PRO A 286 2.99 0.73 3.29
N THR A 287 3.21 0.12 2.14
CA THR A 287 4.40 -0.63 1.74
C THR A 287 5.18 0.20 0.73
N ARG A 288 6.09 -0.42 -0.03
CA ARG A 288 6.84 0.31 -1.07
C ARG A 288 5.96 0.46 -2.31
N ASP A 289 5.96 1.62 -2.93
CA ASP A 289 5.12 1.93 -4.11
C ASP A 289 5.32 0.93 -5.26
N SER A 290 6.57 0.52 -5.51
CA SER A 290 6.92 -0.59 -6.40
C SER A 290 6.14 -1.90 -6.21
N GLN A 291 5.57 -2.17 -5.03
CA GLN A 291 4.78 -3.37 -4.76
C GLN A 291 3.34 -3.26 -5.28
N ALA A 292 2.80 -2.05 -5.43
CA ALA A 292 1.44 -1.83 -5.95
C ALA A 292 1.38 -1.95 -7.48
N LEU A 293 2.47 -1.61 -8.17
CA LEU A 293 2.51 -1.49 -9.63
C LEU A 293 2.01 -2.73 -10.40
N PRO A 294 2.38 -3.99 -10.04
CA PRO A 294 1.85 -5.16 -10.74
C PRO A 294 0.32 -5.31 -10.64
N GLY A 295 -0.25 -4.93 -9.48
CA GLY A 295 -1.70 -4.94 -9.29
C GLY A 295 -2.39 -3.87 -10.13
N ILE A 296 -1.78 -2.68 -10.24
CA ILE A 296 -2.25 -1.59 -11.09
C ILE A 296 -2.27 -2.03 -12.55
N HIS A 297 -1.17 -2.60 -13.07
CA HIS A 297 -1.13 -3.10 -14.46
C HIS A 297 -2.14 -4.22 -14.72
N THR A 298 -2.41 -5.07 -13.72
CA THR A 298 -3.42 -6.12 -13.83
C THR A 298 -4.83 -5.53 -13.99
N ARG A 299 -5.20 -4.55 -13.17
CA ARG A 299 -6.50 -3.87 -13.28
C ARG A 299 -6.64 -3.05 -14.56
N LEU A 300 -5.61 -2.28 -14.94
CA LEU A 300 -5.60 -1.55 -16.21
C LEU A 300 -5.74 -2.51 -17.41
N ARG A 301 -5.14 -3.70 -17.35
CA ARG A 301 -5.34 -4.72 -18.38
C ARG A 301 -6.78 -5.22 -18.43
N ALA A 302 -7.37 -5.51 -17.28
CA ALA A 302 -8.76 -5.96 -17.20
C ALA A 302 -9.74 -4.91 -17.78
N ARG A 303 -9.47 -3.63 -17.53
CA ARG A 303 -10.23 -2.49 -18.08
C ARG A 303 -9.94 -2.16 -19.55
N ARG A 304 -8.97 -2.82 -20.18
CA ARG A 304 -8.44 -2.47 -21.51
C ARG A 304 -7.86 -1.04 -21.59
N LEU A 305 -7.28 -0.57 -20.48
CA LEU A 305 -6.70 0.76 -20.33
C LEU A 305 -5.19 0.71 -20.05
N LEU A 306 -4.49 -0.33 -20.54
CA LEU A 306 -3.02 -0.33 -20.45
C LEU A 306 -2.44 0.81 -21.30
N PRO A 307 -1.62 1.71 -20.72
CA PRO A 307 -0.98 2.76 -21.48
C PRO A 307 0.15 2.19 -22.38
N ALA A 308 0.54 2.94 -23.40
CA ALA A 308 1.82 2.68 -24.09
C ALA A 308 2.99 3.16 -23.22
N GLU A 309 2.82 4.31 -22.56
CA GLU A 309 3.80 4.92 -21.67
C GLU A 309 3.19 5.16 -20.28
N HIS A 310 3.82 4.59 -19.26
CA HIS A 310 3.40 4.72 -17.88
C HIS A 310 4.44 5.55 -17.10
N LEU A 311 4.10 6.79 -16.79
CA LEU A 311 4.95 7.72 -16.05
C LEU A 311 4.81 7.47 -14.54
N VAL A 312 5.93 7.31 -13.85
CA VAL A 312 5.95 7.06 -12.41
C VAL A 312 7.13 7.75 -11.73
N ASP A 313 7.01 7.98 -10.42
CA ASP A 313 8.11 8.49 -9.61
C ASP A 313 9.16 7.40 -9.29
N GLY A 314 10.23 7.79 -8.60
CA GLY A 314 11.32 6.88 -8.21
C GLY A 314 10.95 5.85 -7.14
N GLY A 315 9.74 5.89 -6.59
CA GLY A 315 9.18 4.88 -5.68
C GLY A 315 8.70 3.63 -6.41
N TYR A 316 8.28 3.77 -7.67
CA TYR A 316 7.79 2.68 -8.53
C TYR A 316 8.85 2.08 -9.45
N THR A 317 10.02 2.70 -9.58
CA THR A 317 11.05 2.24 -10.52
C THR A 317 11.96 1.17 -9.91
N SER A 318 12.16 0.09 -10.67
CA SER A 318 13.25 -0.86 -10.48
C SER A 318 13.58 -1.53 -11.80
N ALA A 319 14.80 -2.01 -11.99
CA ALA A 319 15.20 -2.68 -13.23
C ALA A 319 14.29 -3.87 -13.58
N ALA A 320 13.84 -4.63 -12.58
CA ALA A 320 12.91 -5.72 -12.79
C ALA A 320 11.49 -5.26 -13.13
N LEU A 321 11.01 -4.14 -12.59
CA LEU A 321 9.70 -3.59 -12.96
C LEU A 321 9.73 -3.00 -14.38
N LEU A 322 10.81 -2.32 -14.78
CA LEU A 322 10.98 -1.83 -16.15
C LEU A 322 10.92 -2.98 -17.17
N ASP A 323 11.73 -4.01 -16.95
CA ASP A 323 11.80 -5.21 -17.80
C ASP A 323 10.48 -5.99 -17.82
N ARG A 324 9.86 -6.23 -16.65
CA ARG A 324 8.57 -6.94 -16.56
C ARG A 324 7.44 -6.17 -17.24
N SER A 325 7.37 -4.84 -17.04
CA SER A 325 6.34 -4.01 -17.66
C SER A 325 6.41 -4.07 -19.19
N ALA A 326 7.63 -4.04 -19.74
CA ALA A 326 7.84 -4.17 -21.17
C ALA A 326 7.48 -5.57 -21.68
N ARG A 327 7.92 -6.65 -21.01
CA ARG A 327 7.71 -8.02 -21.48
C ARG A 327 6.28 -8.53 -21.30
N ASP A 328 5.67 -8.29 -20.15
CA ASP A 328 4.40 -8.90 -19.77
C ASP A 328 3.19 -8.05 -20.19
N HIS A 329 3.38 -6.72 -20.27
CA HIS A 329 2.31 -5.76 -20.53
C HIS A 329 2.54 -4.90 -21.79
N GLN A 330 3.67 -5.05 -22.48
CA GLN A 330 4.02 -4.28 -23.67
C GLN A 330 3.90 -2.76 -23.45
N LEU A 331 4.27 -2.29 -22.26
CA LEU A 331 4.25 -0.87 -21.89
C LEU A 331 5.65 -0.38 -21.50
N GLN A 332 5.93 0.88 -21.82
CA GLN A 332 7.14 1.56 -21.42
C GLN A 332 6.92 2.23 -20.06
N LEU A 333 7.55 1.70 -19.02
CA LEU A 333 7.55 2.32 -17.70
C LEU A 333 8.64 3.40 -17.67
N VAL A 334 8.27 4.65 -17.43
CA VAL A 334 9.16 5.81 -17.47
C VAL A 334 9.20 6.46 -16.09
N GLY A 335 10.39 6.57 -15.52
CA GLY A 335 10.59 7.22 -14.22
C GLY A 335 12.06 7.27 -13.82
N PRO A 336 12.42 8.07 -12.81
CA PRO A 336 13.80 8.18 -12.38
C PRO A 336 14.25 6.87 -11.72
N VAL A 337 15.36 6.30 -12.18
CA VAL A 337 15.99 5.14 -11.55
C VAL A 337 16.96 5.64 -10.49
N LYS A 338 16.75 5.26 -9.22
CA LYS A 338 17.66 5.66 -8.14
C LYS A 338 19.10 5.21 -8.45
N ALA A 339 20.04 6.15 -8.46
CA ALA A 339 21.46 5.86 -8.50
C ALA A 339 21.85 4.94 -7.33
N SER A 340 22.85 4.08 -7.54
CA SER A 340 23.29 3.14 -6.53
C SER A 340 23.79 3.86 -5.28
N GLY A 341 23.04 3.86 -4.18
CA GLY A 341 23.52 4.42 -2.90
C GLY A 341 24.66 3.62 -2.23
N SER A 342 25.52 2.95 -3.01
CA SER A 342 26.62 2.15 -2.48
C SER A 342 27.60 3.05 -1.73
N TRP A 343 28.10 2.56 -0.60
CA TRP A 343 29.14 3.27 0.16
C TRP A 343 30.40 3.51 -0.69
N GLN A 344 30.65 2.66 -1.68
CA GLN A 344 31.74 2.81 -2.67
C GLN A 344 31.59 4.07 -3.53
N GLU A 345 30.36 4.44 -3.88
CA GLU A 345 30.03 5.68 -4.60
C GLU A 345 30.23 6.91 -3.72
N LYS A 346 29.86 6.81 -2.43
CA LYS A 346 30.05 7.89 -1.44
C LYS A 346 31.49 8.16 -1.06
N GLN A 347 32.37 7.16 -1.15
CA GLN A 347 33.79 7.31 -0.80
C GLN A 347 34.73 7.48 -2.01
N GLN A 348 34.22 7.38 -3.24
CA GLN A 348 35.02 7.37 -4.48
C GLN A 348 36.16 6.31 -4.49
N THR A 349 36.08 5.29 -3.63
CA THR A 349 37.13 4.26 -3.47
C THR A 349 36.86 2.98 -4.27
N GLY A 350 35.74 2.91 -5.02
CA GLY A 350 35.37 1.75 -5.84
C GLY A 350 34.78 2.13 -7.19
N TYR A 351 34.70 1.15 -8.10
CA TYR A 351 33.97 1.30 -9.36
C TYR A 351 32.47 1.26 -9.10
N THR A 352 31.73 2.24 -9.61
CA THR A 352 30.26 2.21 -9.64
C THR A 352 29.78 1.30 -10.77
N ARG A 353 28.48 1.00 -10.82
CA ARG A 353 27.89 0.14 -11.85
C ARG A 353 28.18 0.66 -13.26
N GLU A 354 28.14 1.98 -13.43
CA GLU A 354 28.32 2.70 -14.69
C GLU A 354 29.72 2.50 -15.28
N ALA A 355 30.69 2.10 -14.46
CA ALA A 355 32.04 1.82 -14.90
C ALA A 355 32.21 0.44 -15.56
N PHE A 356 31.18 -0.42 -15.50
CA PHE A 356 31.17 -1.75 -16.12
C PHE A 356 30.35 -1.73 -17.43
N HIS A 357 30.92 -2.27 -18.50
CA HIS A 357 30.21 -2.49 -19.75
C HIS A 357 29.54 -3.87 -19.71
N ILE A 358 28.23 -3.92 -19.95
CA ILE A 358 27.44 -5.16 -19.85
C ILE A 358 26.89 -5.48 -21.23
N ASP A 359 27.36 -6.58 -21.81
CA ASP A 359 26.83 -7.16 -23.05
C ASP A 359 25.81 -8.25 -22.69
N PHE A 360 24.53 -7.90 -22.79
CA PHE A 360 23.43 -8.80 -22.46
C PHE A 360 23.23 -9.92 -23.49
N ASP A 361 23.63 -9.71 -24.75
CA ASP A 361 23.45 -10.70 -25.82
C ASP A 361 24.54 -11.77 -25.74
N ARG A 362 25.78 -11.37 -25.45
CA ARG A 362 26.89 -12.31 -25.20
C ARG A 362 26.94 -12.83 -23.76
N ARG A 363 26.07 -12.33 -22.87
CA ARG A 363 26.02 -12.65 -21.43
C ARG A 363 27.39 -12.46 -20.76
N GLN A 364 28.00 -11.30 -20.99
CA GLN A 364 29.32 -10.95 -20.48
C GLN A 364 29.31 -9.56 -19.84
N VAL A 365 30.07 -9.40 -18.76
CA VAL A 365 30.37 -8.08 -18.18
C VAL A 365 31.85 -7.81 -18.29
N THR A 366 32.20 -6.69 -18.90
CA THR A 366 33.55 -6.17 -18.99
C THR A 366 33.75 -5.14 -17.88
N CYS A 367 34.73 -5.38 -17.02
CA CYS A 367 35.12 -4.42 -15.99
C CYS A 367 35.91 -3.25 -16.61
N PRO A 368 36.03 -2.11 -15.89
CA PRO A 368 36.79 -0.94 -16.35
C PRO A 368 38.27 -1.22 -16.68
N ASN A 369 38.84 -2.31 -16.17
CA ASN A 369 40.19 -2.78 -16.52
C ASN A 369 40.22 -3.70 -17.76
N GLY A 370 39.15 -3.72 -18.57
CA GLY A 370 39.07 -4.45 -19.84
C GLY A 370 38.96 -5.97 -19.72
N LYS A 371 38.55 -6.49 -18.55
CA LYS A 371 38.45 -7.94 -18.32
C LYS A 371 37.00 -8.39 -18.32
N THR A 372 36.72 -9.47 -19.03
CA THR A 372 35.39 -10.05 -19.18
C THR A 372 35.10 -11.07 -18.08
N SER A 373 33.83 -11.16 -17.68
CA SER A 373 33.36 -12.08 -16.67
C SER A 373 33.34 -13.53 -17.17
N GLY A 374 33.68 -14.48 -16.31
CA GLY A 374 33.68 -15.92 -16.67
C GLY A 374 32.39 -16.66 -16.33
N ASN A 375 31.54 -16.13 -15.44
CA ASN A 375 30.34 -16.83 -14.97
C ASN A 375 29.13 -15.88 -14.89
N TRP A 376 28.13 -16.15 -15.75
CA TRP A 376 26.83 -15.46 -15.80
C TRP A 376 25.75 -16.39 -15.24
N LEU A 377 25.30 -16.12 -14.01
CA LEU A 377 24.30 -16.92 -13.31
C LEU A 377 22.97 -16.18 -13.26
N GLU A 378 21.95 -16.79 -13.86
CA GLU A 378 20.57 -16.35 -13.75
C GLU A 378 19.91 -17.10 -12.56
N PRO A 379 19.62 -16.43 -11.44
CA PRO A 379 18.85 -17.05 -10.37
C PRO A 379 17.39 -17.30 -10.80
N PRO A 380 16.62 -18.13 -10.06
CA PRO A 380 15.23 -18.44 -10.38
C PRO A 380 14.36 -17.18 -10.59
N SER A 381 13.29 -17.35 -11.37
CA SER A 381 12.42 -16.32 -11.97
C SER A 381 11.91 -15.19 -11.07
N MET A 382 12.02 -15.30 -9.74
CA MET A 382 11.62 -14.28 -8.76
C MET A 382 12.75 -13.35 -8.25
N ALA A 383 14.02 -13.58 -8.62
CA ALA A 383 15.12 -12.72 -8.19
C ALA A 383 15.46 -11.66 -9.26
N PRO A 384 15.42 -10.35 -8.96
CA PRO A 384 15.55 -9.26 -9.94
C PRO A 384 17.01 -8.90 -10.28
N TYR A 385 17.94 -9.85 -10.15
CA TYR A 385 19.36 -9.61 -10.37
C TYR A 385 20.00 -10.77 -11.11
N THR A 386 20.98 -10.46 -11.95
CA THR A 386 21.90 -11.44 -12.54
C THR A 386 23.16 -11.47 -11.68
N VAL A 387 23.66 -12.65 -11.31
CA VAL A 387 24.94 -12.72 -10.58
C VAL A 387 26.04 -12.97 -11.59
N VAL A 388 26.91 -11.98 -11.75
CA VAL A 388 28.09 -12.12 -12.59
C VAL A 388 29.34 -12.21 -11.72
N ARG A 389 30.10 -13.29 -11.88
CA ARG A 389 31.35 -13.51 -11.14
C ARG A 389 32.55 -13.29 -12.05
N PHE A 390 33.49 -12.49 -11.55
CA PHE A 390 34.84 -12.42 -12.10
C PHE A 390 35.71 -13.46 -11.39
N HIS A 391 36.63 -14.08 -12.13
CA HIS A 391 37.67 -14.90 -11.51
C HIS A 391 38.53 -14.02 -10.59
N ALA A 392 38.93 -14.57 -9.44
CA ALA A 392 39.69 -13.83 -8.45
C ALA A 392 41.03 -13.38 -9.07
N LEU A 393 41.22 -12.05 -9.14
CA LEU A 393 42.29 -11.28 -9.81
C LEU A 393 41.92 -10.92 -11.27
N PRO A 394 41.48 -9.66 -11.54
CA PRO A 394 42.43 -8.52 -11.60
C PRO A 394 41.81 -7.10 -11.41
N CYS A 395 40.78 -6.90 -10.58
CA CYS A 395 40.23 -5.56 -10.30
C CYS A 395 40.90 -4.84 -9.13
N SER A 396 42.16 -5.13 -8.83
CA SER A 396 42.97 -4.36 -7.87
C SER A 396 43.66 -3.20 -8.59
N ARG A 397 43.25 -1.95 -8.34
CA ARG A 397 44.05 -0.77 -8.72
C ARG A 397 45.39 -0.81 -7.99
N LYS A 398 46.50 -0.58 -8.71
CA LYS A 398 47.68 0.10 -8.15
C LYS A 398 47.44 1.60 -8.29
N PRO A 399 47.50 2.41 -7.22
CA PRO A 399 47.41 3.86 -7.37
C PRO A 399 48.75 4.39 -7.92
N THR A 400 48.69 5.09 -9.05
CA THR A 400 49.79 5.90 -9.58
C THR A 400 49.59 7.36 -9.18
N SER A 401 50.32 7.82 -8.15
CA SER A 401 50.78 9.20 -8.02
C SER A 401 51.79 9.35 -6.87
N PRO A 402 52.86 10.16 -7.02
CA PRO A 402 53.97 10.24 -6.07
C PRO A 402 53.74 11.25 -4.93
N SER A 403 54.51 11.07 -3.85
CA SER A 403 54.74 11.98 -2.70
C SER A 403 53.57 12.30 -1.76
N LEU A 404 53.67 11.85 -0.50
CA LEU A 404 53.92 12.73 0.66
C LEU A 404 54.38 11.88 1.85
N HIS A 405 55.38 12.40 2.56
CA HIS A 405 56.14 11.74 3.62
C HIS A 405 55.33 11.47 4.89
N GLY A 406 55.63 10.33 5.52
CA GLY A 406 55.14 10.01 6.88
C GLY A 406 55.20 8.52 7.14
N GLY A 407 56.33 8.03 7.65
CA GLY A 407 56.58 6.60 7.82
C GLY A 407 55.60 5.90 8.76
N ARG A 408 54.98 4.82 8.27
CA ARG A 408 54.70 3.59 9.01
C ARG A 408 54.93 2.40 8.08
N ARG A 409 55.58 1.37 8.62
CA ARG A 409 56.05 0.16 7.94
C ARG A 409 54.96 -0.50 7.08
N CYS A 410 55.33 -0.91 5.87
CA CYS A 410 54.56 -1.86 5.07
C CYS A 410 54.44 -3.18 5.84
N ASP A 411 53.21 -3.57 6.17
CA ASP A 411 52.90 -4.92 6.63
C ASP A 411 52.02 -5.60 5.57
N ASP A 412 52.47 -6.77 5.13
CA ASP A 412 52.13 -7.43 3.88
C ASP A 412 50.82 -8.25 4.00
N ARG A 413 49.71 -7.58 4.38
CA ARG A 413 48.40 -8.24 4.57
C ARG A 413 47.23 -7.46 3.98
N CYS A 414 47.15 -7.41 2.65
CA CYS A 414 45.86 -7.16 1.98
C CYS A 414 45.10 -8.48 1.75
N ARG A 415 44.41 -8.96 2.78
CA ARG A 415 43.36 -9.99 2.67
C ARG A 415 42.04 -9.48 3.26
N GLY A 416 41.08 -9.18 2.37
CA GLY A 416 39.65 -9.33 2.62
C GLY A 416 38.92 -8.18 3.33
N CYS A 417 37.78 -7.78 2.76
CA CYS A 417 36.66 -7.20 3.51
C CYS A 417 35.51 -8.22 3.54
N ARG A 418 35.17 -8.72 4.74
CA ARG A 418 33.93 -9.45 5.05
C ARG A 418 33.03 -8.56 5.90
N LEU A 419 31.71 -8.66 5.71
CA LEU A 419 30.67 -8.38 6.72
C LEU A 419 29.81 -9.67 6.88
N PRO A 420 29.08 -9.84 7.99
CA PRO A 420 29.14 -11.04 8.85
C PRO A 420 28.50 -12.32 8.29
N THR A 421 29.27 -13.40 8.47
CA THR A 421 28.98 -14.84 8.63
C THR A 421 27.68 -15.43 8.06
N SER A 422 27.77 -16.19 6.98
CA SER A 422 28.13 -17.63 7.02
C SER A 422 28.39 -18.16 5.60
N GLY A 423 29.36 -19.07 5.45
CA GLY A 423 29.53 -19.91 4.25
C GLY A 423 30.27 -19.27 3.07
N ASN A 424 31.46 -19.79 2.80
CA ASN A 424 32.35 -19.54 1.66
C ASN A 424 31.66 -19.29 0.30
N THR A 425 32.03 -18.19 -0.38
CA THR A 425 32.61 -18.06 -1.75
C THR A 425 32.42 -16.60 -2.18
N GLN A 426 33.50 -15.86 -2.43
CA GLN A 426 33.45 -14.42 -2.75
C GLN A 426 32.85 -14.18 -4.15
N GLY A 427 31.72 -13.46 -4.22
CA GLY A 427 31.10 -13.01 -5.46
C GLY A 427 30.78 -11.53 -5.40
N ILE A 428 31.05 -10.81 -6.48
CA ILE A 428 30.54 -9.45 -6.69
C ILE A 428 29.04 -9.58 -7.03
N ARG A 429 28.17 -8.87 -6.30
CA ARG A 429 26.75 -8.73 -6.67
C ARG A 429 26.59 -7.50 -7.55
N LEU A 430 26.54 -7.69 -8.86
CA LEU A 430 26.12 -6.66 -9.81
C LEU A 430 24.62 -6.85 -10.07
N SER A 431 23.77 -5.97 -9.53
CA SER A 431 22.34 -5.99 -9.87
C SER A 431 22.10 -5.08 -11.08
N VAL A 432 22.12 -5.63 -12.29
CA VAL A 432 21.72 -4.93 -13.51
C VAL A 432 20.86 -5.85 -14.38
N ARG A 433 19.70 -5.37 -14.80
CA ARG A 433 18.79 -6.06 -15.74
C ARG A 433 18.47 -5.14 -16.93
N PRO A 434 18.16 -5.73 -18.10
CA PRO A 434 18.49 -5.21 -19.43
C PRO A 434 17.51 -4.17 -19.97
N LEU A 435 18.00 -3.27 -20.81
CA LEU A 435 17.20 -2.56 -21.83
C LEU A 435 17.48 -3.25 -23.17
N ARG A 436 16.48 -3.93 -23.74
CA ARG A 436 16.53 -4.34 -25.15
C ARG A 436 15.98 -3.21 -26.01
N SER A 437 16.85 -2.60 -26.80
CA SER A 437 16.50 -1.69 -27.89
C SER A 437 15.88 -2.48 -29.04
N ALA A 438 14.66 -2.12 -29.42
CA ALA A 438 14.09 -2.51 -30.71
C ALA A 438 14.26 -1.32 -31.67
N VAL A 439 15.20 -1.42 -32.60
CA VAL A 439 15.20 -0.66 -33.86
C VAL A 439 15.63 -1.59 -34.98
N GLY A 440 14.73 -1.78 -35.94
CA GLY A 440 15.07 -1.85 -37.37
C GLY A 440 15.48 -3.19 -37.97
N ASN A 441 14.52 -3.84 -38.64
CA ASN A 441 14.69 -4.67 -39.84
C ASN A 441 15.56 -3.95 -40.91
N PRO A 442 16.15 -4.62 -41.94
CA PRO A 442 15.37 -5.46 -42.87
C PRO A 442 16.11 -6.62 -43.62
N THR A 443 15.30 -7.31 -44.44
CA THR A 443 15.60 -8.09 -45.67
C THR A 443 16.20 -9.50 -45.61
N GLY A 444 15.48 -10.44 -46.25
CA GLY A 444 16.03 -11.15 -47.42
C GLY A 444 16.20 -12.66 -47.31
N THR A 445 15.12 -13.43 -47.46
CA THR A 445 14.79 -14.37 -48.58
C THR A 445 13.74 -15.37 -48.14
#